data_AF-A0A3C0RCG3-F1
#
_entry.id   AF-A0A3C0RCG3-F1
#
_cell.length_a   1.000
_cell.length_b   1.000
_cell.length_c   1.000
_cell.angle_alpha   90.00
_cell.angle_beta   90.00
_cell.angle_gamma   90.00
#
_symmetry.space_group_name_H-M   'P 1'
#
loop_
_entity.id
_entity.type
_entity.pdbx_description
1 polymer ?
#
loop_
_entity_poly.entity_id
_entity_poly.type
_entity_poly.pdbx_seq_one_letter_code
_entity_poly.pdbx_strand_id
1 'polypeptide(L)' 'MQSSFVTTNGIQLHYLHFPGDGPTIILMHGLTANAHAFDGLI' A
#
# COMPACT_ATOMS: atom_id res chain seq x y z
N MET A 1 -8.18 2.08 -7.16
CA MET A 1 -7.60 1.18 -6.16
C MET A 1 -7.47 -0.21 -6.75
N GLN A 2 -6.26 -0.75 -6.78
CA GLN A 2 -5.98 -2.13 -7.20
C GLN A 2 -5.28 -2.87 -6.07
N SER A 3 -5.80 -4.05 -5.70
CA SER A 3 -5.13 -4.97 -4.77
C SER A 3 -4.01 -5.71 -5.50
N SER A 4 -2.81 -5.76 -4.92
CA SER A 4 -1.63 -6.35 -5.55
C SER A 4 -0.67 -6.95 -4.53
N PHE A 5 0.23 -7.81 -5.00
CA PHE A 5 1.28 -8.42 -4.19
C PHE A 5 2.66 -8.23 -4.85
N VAL A 6 3.69 -8.04 -4.04
CA VAL A 6 5.09 -8.04 -4.48
C VAL A 6 5.91 -8.96 -3.58
N THR A 7 6.81 -9.74 -4.18
CA THR A 7 7.77 -10.56 -3.44
C THR A 7 9.11 -9.84 -3.39
N THR A 8 9.59 -9.54 -2.18
CA THR A 8 10.90 -8.92 -1.95
C THR A 8 11.45 -9.38 -0.60
N ASN A 9 12.77 -9.45 -0.45
CA ASN A 9 13.42 -9.94 0.76
C ASN A 9 12.90 -11.32 1.25
N GLY A 10 12.45 -12.17 0.32
CA GLY A 10 11.85 -13.47 0.66
C GLY A 10 10.45 -13.41 1.29
N ILE A 11 9.79 -12.25 1.29
CA ILE A 11 8.47 -12.02 1.87
C ILE A 11 7.50 -11.60 0.77
N GLN A 12 6.27 -12.12 0.79
CA GLN A 12 5.19 -11.64 -0.07
C GLN A 12 4.41 -10.54 0.66
N LEU A 13 4.48 -9.32 0.14
CA LEU A 13 3.85 -8.13 0.71
C LEU A 13 2.58 -7.79 -0.08
N HIS A 14 1.47 -7.63 0.61
CA HIS A 14 0.23 -7.08 0.06
C HIS A 14 0.27 -5.55 0.06
N TYR A 15 -0.19 -4.91 -1.01
CA TYR A 15 -0.33 -3.46 -1.09
C TYR A 15 -1.53 -3.04 -1.94
N LEU A 16 -1.96 -1.79 -1.76
CA LEU A 16 -2.99 -1.14 -2.57
C LEU A 16 -2.35 -0.10 -3.47
N HIS A 17 -2.62 -0.18 -4.77
CA HIS A 17 -2.17 0.80 -5.75
C HIS A 17 -3.29 1.76 -6.11
N PHE A 18 -3.01 3.05 -5.95
CA PHE A 18 -3.86 4.15 -6.38
C PHE A 18 -3.13 4.91 -7.50
N PRO A 19 -3.64 4.88 -8.75
CA PRO A 19 -2.98 5.56 -9.86
C PRO A 19 -3.09 7.09 -9.71
N GLY A 20 -2.05 7.80 -10.14
CA GLY A 20 -2.02 9.26 -10.19
C GLY A 20 -0.81 9.76 -10.97
N ASP A 21 -0.86 10.99 -11.47
CA ASP A 21 0.19 11.58 -12.33
C ASP A 21 1.29 12.34 -11.56
N GLY A 22 1.20 12.36 -10.23
CA GLY A 22 2.15 13.04 -9.35
C GLY A 22 3.34 12.16 -8.91
N PRO A 23 4.22 12.68 -8.04
CA PRO A 23 5.30 11.89 -7.44
C PRO A 23 4.77 10.66 -6.69
N THR A 24 5.50 9.55 -6.74
CA THR A 24 5.15 8.34 -5.99
C THR A 24 5.26 8.57 -4.49
N ILE A 25 4.20 8.22 -3.76
CA ILE A 25 4.14 8.25 -2.30
C ILE A 25 3.98 6.83 -1.78
N ILE A 26 4.73 6.47 -0.73
CA ILE A 26 4.60 5.20 -0.03
C ILE A 26 3.95 5.47 1.33
N LEU A 27 2.80 4.84 1.57
CA LEU A 27 2.09 4.90 2.84
C LEU A 27 2.32 3.60 3.61
N MET A 28 2.88 3.68 4.81
CA MET A 28 3.13 2.54 5.69
C MET A 28 2.30 2.66 6.96
N HIS A 29 1.51 1.64 7.25
CA HIS A 29 0.66 1.61 8.43
C HIS A 29 1.44 1.19 9.70
N GLY A 30 0.82 1.39 10.87
CA GLY A 30 1.36 0.97 12.16
C GLY A 30 1.11 -0.51 12.50
N LEU A 31 1.54 -0.92 13.70
CA LEU A 31 1.58 -2.32 14.15
C LEU A 31 0.26 -3.09 14.04
N THR A 32 -0.87 -2.47 14.37
CA THR A 32 -2.19 -3.14 14.43
C THR A 32 -3.08 -2.80 13.23
N ALA A 33 -2.49 -2.32 12.14
CA ALA A 33 -3.20 -1.84 10.96
C ALA A 33 -2.82 -2.65 9.70
N ASN A 34 -3.45 -2.32 8.57
CA ASN A 34 -3.09 -2.83 7.23
C ASN A 34 -3.20 -1.69 6.20
N ALA A 35 -3.03 -1.99 4.91
CA ALA A 35 -3.07 -0.98 3.84
C ALA A 35 -4.36 -0.14 3.80
N HIS A 36 -5.49 -0.66 4.29
CA HIS A 36 -6.78 0.05 4.36
C HIS A 36 -6.85 1.13 5.45
N ALA A 37 -5.83 1.25 6.30
CA ALA A 37 -5.78 2.32 7.31
C ALA A 37 -5.81 3.73 6.70
N PHE A 38 -5.53 3.85 5.40
CA PHE A 38 -5.53 5.09 4.65
C PHE A 38 -6.81 5.33 3.82
N ASP A 39 -7.80 4.43 3.83
CA ASP A 39 -9.03 4.57 3.02
C ASP A 39 -9.86 5.83 3.37
N GLY A 40 -9.66 6.41 4.55
CA GLY A 40 -10.27 7.70 4.93
C GLY A 40 -9.53 8.94 4.41
N LEU A 41 -8.33 8.76 3.84
CA LEU A 41 -7.46 9.83 3.34
C LEU A 41 -7.43 9.89 1.80
N ILE A 42 -7.50 8.73 1.13
CA ILE A 42 -7.30 8.55 -0.32
C ILE A 42 -8.50 7.88 -1.00
#